data_AF-A0A956FSB3-F1
#
_entry.id   AF-A0A956FSB3-F1
#
_cell.length_a   1.000
_cell.length_b   1.000
_cell.length_c   1.000
_cell.angle_alpha   90.00
_cell.angle_beta   90.00
_cell.angle_gamma   90.00
#
_symmetry.space_group_name_H-M   'P 1'
#
loop_
_entity.id
_entity.type
_entity.pdbx_description
1 polymer ?
#
loop_
_entity_poly.entity_id
_entity_poly.type
_entity_poly.pdbx_seq_one_letter_code
_entity_poly.pdbx_strand_id
1 'polypeptide(L)'
;MSDARPSTLAIWWQAIRPRTLSAGIAPVLVGTALAAADGAAHLVAAAFALAGALALQIGTNLHNDYEDFVRGADGPDRVGPKRATAEGWLLPETVKRAALAVFASAVVIGLYLVVRGGWPVVALGLASVAAGYSYTGGPKPLAYVGLGDLFVLIFFGFAAVVGTYYVQALTTCPAAWWLGLGVGALSMAILAVNNLRDVVTDAAAGKRT
;
A
#
# COMPACT_ATOMS: atom_id res chain seq x y z
N MET A 1 -33.20 -1.41 9.31
CA MET A 1 -32.40 -0.16 9.49
C MET A 1 -32.32 0.48 8.11
N SER A 2 -32.61 1.77 7.98
CA SER A 2 -32.76 2.43 6.68
C SER A 2 -31.51 2.24 5.81
N ASP A 3 -31.64 1.51 4.69
CA ASP A 3 -30.63 1.38 3.62
C ASP A 3 -30.51 2.69 2.82
N ALA A 4 -30.33 3.80 3.53
CA ALA A 4 -30.05 5.07 2.90
C ALA A 4 -28.64 5.02 2.31
N ARG A 5 -28.54 5.16 0.98
CA ARG A 5 -27.25 5.30 0.28
C ARG A 5 -26.40 6.35 1.00
N PRO A 6 -25.15 6.04 1.41
CA PRO A 6 -24.30 7.00 2.09
C PRO A 6 -24.02 8.22 1.19
N SER A 7 -23.62 9.33 1.80
CA SER A 7 -23.20 10.51 1.01
C SER A 7 -22.01 10.18 0.10
N THR A 8 -21.88 10.89 -1.02
CA THR A 8 -20.75 10.69 -1.96
C THR A 8 -19.40 10.79 -1.24
N LEU A 9 -19.26 11.73 -0.31
CA LEU A 9 -18.05 11.87 0.49
C LEU A 9 -17.79 10.64 1.38
N ALA A 10 -18.82 10.12 2.03
CA ALA A 10 -18.70 8.93 2.87
C ALA A 10 -18.36 7.67 2.04
N ILE A 11 -18.90 7.55 0.83
CA ILE A 11 -18.59 6.46 -0.10
C ILE A 11 -17.11 6.49 -0.47
N TRP A 12 -16.58 7.64 -0.92
CA TRP A 12 -15.16 7.76 -1.26
C TRP A 12 -14.25 7.60 -0.05
N TRP A 13 -14.64 8.13 1.12
CA TRP A 13 -13.92 7.93 2.37
C TRP A 13 -13.81 6.44 2.72
N GLN A 14 -14.85 5.64 2.51
CA GLN A 14 -14.77 4.20 2.69
C GLN A 14 -13.91 3.52 1.62
N ALA A 15 -14.05 3.94 0.36
CA ALA A 15 -13.31 3.36 -0.77
C ALA A 15 -11.78 3.51 -0.65
N ILE A 16 -11.29 4.62 -0.08
CA ILE A 16 -9.85 4.83 0.16
C ILE A 16 -9.30 4.04 1.36
N ARG A 17 -10.16 3.40 2.15
CA ARG A 17 -9.85 2.57 3.34
C ARG A 17 -8.89 3.24 4.34
N PRO A 18 -9.30 4.31 5.04
CA PRO A 18 -8.46 5.10 5.96
C PRO A 18 -7.73 4.27 7.02
N ARG A 19 -8.37 3.19 7.51
CA ARG A 19 -7.78 2.28 8.49
C ARG A 19 -6.53 1.55 7.98
N THR A 20 -6.41 1.38 6.67
CA THR A 20 -5.23 0.74 6.04
C THR A 20 -4.09 1.73 5.80
N LEU A 21 -4.37 3.04 5.81
CA LEU A 21 -3.36 4.07 5.54
C LEU A 21 -2.29 4.13 6.63
N SER A 22 -2.60 3.67 7.85
CA SER A 22 -1.62 3.57 8.93
C SER A 22 -0.41 2.72 8.56
N ALA A 23 -0.59 1.68 7.74
CA ALA A 23 0.50 0.84 7.24
C ALA A 23 1.47 1.61 6.34
N GLY A 24 0.99 2.63 5.60
CA GLY A 24 1.84 3.52 4.80
C GLY A 24 2.39 4.70 5.60
N ILE A 25 1.65 5.21 6.60
CA ILE A 25 2.05 6.36 7.41
C ILE A 25 3.18 5.98 8.39
N ALA A 26 3.01 4.87 9.12
CA ALA A 26 3.94 4.45 10.17
C ALA A 26 5.41 4.36 9.71
N PRO A 27 5.76 3.66 8.61
CA PRO A 27 7.16 3.58 8.18
C PRO A 27 7.75 4.95 7.80
N VAL A 28 6.95 5.84 7.21
CA VAL A 28 7.40 7.19 6.86
C VAL A 28 7.69 8.02 8.11
N LEU A 29 6.82 7.94 9.13
CA LEU A 29 7.06 8.61 10.41
C LEU A 29 8.32 8.08 11.09
N VAL A 30 8.53 6.76 11.09
CA VAL A 30 9.72 6.13 11.69
C VAL A 30 11.00 6.55 10.95
N GLY A 31 11.03 6.48 9.62
CA GLY A 31 12.18 6.92 8.84
C GLY A 31 12.49 8.42 9.01
N THR A 32 11.45 9.24 9.12
CA THR A 32 11.58 10.68 9.38
C THR A 32 12.07 10.99 10.79
N ALA A 33 11.57 10.27 11.80
CA ALA A 33 12.03 10.41 13.17
C ALA A 33 13.50 10.06 13.31
N LEU A 34 13.96 8.99 12.62
CA LEU A 34 15.39 8.64 12.58
C LEU A 34 16.21 9.72 11.88
N ALA A 35 15.76 10.22 10.72
CA ALA A 35 16.46 11.30 10.02
C ALA A 35 16.56 12.57 10.88
N ALA A 36 15.51 12.89 11.64
CA ALA A 36 15.53 14.00 12.59
C ALA A 36 16.50 13.77 13.76
N ALA A 37 16.54 12.56 14.31
CA ALA A 37 17.47 12.19 15.38
C ALA A 37 18.94 12.30 14.93
N ASP A 38 19.22 12.00 13.65
CA ASP A 38 20.55 12.12 13.05
C ASP A 38 20.88 13.56 12.57
N GLY A 39 19.99 14.53 12.79
CA GLY A 39 20.19 15.91 12.32
C GLY A 39 20.08 16.09 10.80
N ALA A 40 19.54 15.09 10.09
CA ALA A 40 19.41 15.03 8.64
C ALA A 40 17.97 15.24 8.13
N ALA A 41 17.07 15.75 8.99
CA ALA A 41 15.67 15.98 8.64
C ALA A 41 15.54 16.90 7.42
N HIS A 42 14.74 16.46 6.45
CA HIS A 42 14.39 17.25 5.29
C HIS A 42 12.87 17.20 5.09
N LEU A 43 12.15 18.10 5.74
CA LEU A 43 10.68 18.04 5.87
C LEU A 43 9.95 18.04 4.52
N VAL A 44 10.48 18.71 3.50
CA VAL A 44 9.91 18.65 2.14
C VAL A 44 10.02 17.24 1.57
N ALA A 45 11.13 16.54 1.78
CA ALA A 45 11.30 15.16 1.32
C ALA A 45 10.43 14.20 2.12
N ALA A 46 10.31 14.39 3.43
CA ALA A 46 9.38 13.64 4.27
C ALA A 46 7.92 13.82 3.81
N ALA A 47 7.50 15.05 3.50
CA ALA A 47 6.14 15.34 3.03
C ALA A 47 5.84 14.67 1.68
N PHE A 48 6.79 14.70 0.74
CA PHE A 48 6.65 14.00 -0.55
C PHE A 48 6.68 12.48 -0.38
N ALA A 49 7.51 11.94 0.51
CA ALA A 49 7.52 10.52 0.85
C ALA A 49 6.16 10.08 1.44
N LEU A 50 5.59 10.86 2.36
CA LEU A 50 4.29 10.61 2.94
C LEU A 50 3.16 10.69 1.89
N ALA A 51 3.17 11.74 1.07
CA ALA A 51 2.18 11.91 0.02
C ALA A 51 2.25 10.77 -1.01
N GLY A 52 3.45 10.33 -1.38
CA GLY A 52 3.67 9.20 -2.26
C GLY A 52 3.17 7.88 -1.66
N ALA A 53 3.53 7.59 -0.40
CA ALA A 53 3.07 6.40 0.32
C ALA A 53 1.54 6.34 0.43
N LEU A 54 0.90 7.47 0.78
CA LEU A 54 -0.55 7.57 0.85
C LEU A 54 -1.20 7.41 -0.52
N ALA A 55 -0.67 8.06 -1.56
CA ALA A 55 -1.19 7.92 -2.92
C ALA A 55 -1.09 6.47 -3.41
N LEU A 56 0.04 5.79 -3.21
CA LEU A 56 0.20 4.38 -3.57
C LEU A 56 -0.79 3.48 -2.80
N GLN A 57 -0.98 3.70 -1.50
CA GLN A 57 -1.93 2.91 -0.70
C GLN A 57 -3.38 3.16 -1.14
N ILE A 58 -3.76 4.43 -1.36
CA ILE A 58 -5.10 4.81 -1.82
C ILE A 58 -5.37 4.22 -3.22
N GLY A 59 -4.42 4.38 -4.16
CA GLY A 59 -4.52 3.84 -5.51
C GLY A 59 -4.70 2.32 -5.49
N THR A 60 -3.93 1.62 -4.65
CA THR A 60 -4.04 0.17 -4.45
C THR A 60 -5.40 -0.23 -3.87
N ASN A 61 -5.91 0.52 -2.89
CA ASN A 61 -7.22 0.26 -2.30
C ASN A 61 -8.36 0.40 -3.31
N LEU A 62 -8.32 1.44 -4.14
CA LEU A 62 -9.30 1.68 -5.21
C LEU A 62 -9.17 0.63 -6.33
N HIS A 63 -7.96 0.30 -6.74
CA HIS A 63 -7.71 -0.73 -7.75
C HIS A 63 -8.22 -2.09 -7.29
N ASN A 64 -7.95 -2.46 -6.03
CA ASN A 64 -8.47 -3.70 -5.45
C ASN A 64 -10.00 -3.69 -5.39
N ASP A 65 -10.64 -2.55 -5.03
CA ASP A 65 -12.10 -2.42 -5.06
C ASP A 65 -12.67 -2.76 -6.44
N TYR A 66 -12.07 -2.20 -7.50
CA TYR A 66 -12.43 -2.50 -8.89
C TYR A 66 -12.13 -3.95 -9.32
N GLU A 67 -10.91 -4.45 -9.10
CA GLU A 67 -10.50 -5.77 -9.59
C GLU A 67 -11.31 -6.90 -8.95
N ASP A 68 -11.56 -6.82 -7.63
CA ASP A 68 -12.28 -7.87 -6.92
C ASP A 68 -13.77 -7.90 -7.33
N PHE A 69 -14.36 -6.74 -7.66
CA PHE A 69 -15.69 -6.68 -8.26
C PHE A 69 -15.73 -7.34 -9.63
N VAL A 70 -14.77 -7.00 -10.52
CA VAL A 70 -14.71 -7.56 -11.88
C VAL A 70 -14.45 -9.07 -11.86
N ARG A 71 -13.67 -9.56 -10.89
CA ARG A 71 -13.38 -11.00 -10.68
C ARG A 71 -14.50 -11.75 -9.95
N GLY A 72 -15.52 -11.06 -9.46
CA GLY A 72 -16.63 -11.65 -8.71
C GLY A 72 -16.25 -12.14 -7.30
N ALA A 73 -15.16 -11.63 -6.72
CA ALA A 73 -14.69 -12.01 -5.38
C ALA A 73 -15.48 -11.35 -4.23
N ASP A 74 -16.32 -10.37 -4.54
CA ASP A 74 -17.16 -9.64 -3.57
C ASP A 74 -18.58 -10.21 -3.43
N GLY A 75 -18.66 -11.52 -3.18
CA GLY A 75 -19.93 -12.21 -2.94
C GLY A 75 -20.53 -11.95 -1.55
N PRO A 76 -21.77 -12.45 -1.30
CA PRO A 76 -22.50 -12.25 -0.04
C PRO A 76 -21.79 -12.83 1.19
N ASP A 77 -20.89 -13.81 1.01
CA ASP A 77 -20.14 -14.46 2.08
C ASP A 77 -18.91 -13.67 2.55
N ARG A 78 -18.70 -12.45 2.02
CA ARG A 78 -17.53 -11.64 2.35
C ARG A 78 -17.64 -11.02 3.75
N VAL A 79 -16.66 -11.32 4.60
CA VAL A 79 -16.57 -10.88 6.01
C VAL A 79 -15.85 -9.51 6.16
N GLY A 80 -15.47 -8.87 5.04
CA GLY A 80 -14.73 -7.61 5.03
C GLY A 80 -15.61 -6.35 4.95
N PRO A 81 -15.00 -5.14 5.06
CA PRO A 81 -15.72 -3.88 4.86
C PRO A 81 -16.42 -3.83 3.49
N LYS A 82 -17.61 -3.24 3.46
CA LYS A 82 -18.36 -2.97 2.23
C LYS A 82 -17.49 -2.27 1.20
N ARG A 83 -17.58 -2.71 -0.06
CA ARG A 83 -16.88 -2.10 -1.19
C ARG A 83 -17.82 -1.25 -2.00
N ALA A 84 -17.31 -0.13 -2.50
CA ALA A 84 -18.16 0.85 -3.16
C ALA A 84 -18.73 0.32 -4.50
N THR A 85 -17.97 -0.51 -5.21
CA THR A 85 -18.42 -1.14 -6.47
C THR A 85 -19.43 -2.27 -6.22
N ALA A 86 -19.13 -3.18 -5.29
CA ALA A 86 -20.01 -4.30 -4.94
C ALA A 86 -21.38 -3.87 -4.40
N GLU A 87 -21.42 -2.77 -3.65
CA GLU A 87 -22.68 -2.18 -3.15
C GLU A 87 -23.43 -1.35 -4.21
N GLY A 88 -22.91 -1.22 -5.42
CA GLY A 88 -23.48 -0.37 -6.48
C GLY A 88 -23.42 1.13 -6.19
N TRP A 89 -22.62 1.56 -5.20
CA TRP A 89 -22.48 2.96 -4.82
C TRP A 89 -21.66 3.77 -5.82
N LEU A 90 -20.68 3.14 -6.47
CA LEU A 90 -19.86 3.71 -7.54
C LEU A 90 -19.79 2.76 -8.74
N LEU A 91 -19.75 3.33 -9.94
CA LEU A 91 -19.49 2.56 -11.16
C LEU A 91 -18.04 2.03 -11.14
N PRO A 92 -17.80 0.77 -11.52
CA PRO A 92 -16.45 0.19 -11.56
C PRO A 92 -15.46 1.02 -12.39
N GLU A 93 -15.88 1.50 -13.56
CA GLU A 93 -15.04 2.35 -14.42
C GLU A 93 -14.66 3.69 -13.76
N THR A 94 -15.53 4.25 -12.91
CA THR A 94 -15.21 5.45 -12.14
C THR A 94 -14.13 5.17 -11.11
N VAL A 95 -14.23 4.04 -10.41
CA VAL A 95 -13.23 3.63 -9.40
C VAL A 95 -11.88 3.30 -10.04
N LYS A 96 -11.89 2.61 -11.19
CA LYS A 96 -10.68 2.35 -11.99
C LYS A 96 -9.98 3.64 -12.42
N ARG A 97 -10.73 4.59 -12.99
CA ARG A 97 -10.16 5.89 -13.40
C ARG A 97 -9.59 6.67 -12.21
N ALA A 98 -10.27 6.64 -11.06
CA ALA A 98 -9.77 7.24 -9.84
C ALA A 98 -8.46 6.59 -9.36
N ALA A 99 -8.38 5.25 -9.37
CA ALA A 99 -7.15 4.53 -9.04
C ALA A 99 -5.99 4.93 -9.95
N LEU A 100 -6.21 4.97 -11.28
CA LEU A 100 -5.20 5.39 -12.25
C LEU A 100 -4.75 6.84 -12.05
N ALA A 101 -5.68 7.76 -11.76
CA ALA A 101 -5.36 9.16 -11.48
C ALA A 101 -4.50 9.31 -10.21
N VAL A 102 -4.79 8.53 -9.17
CA VAL A 102 -4.02 8.52 -7.92
C VAL A 102 -2.62 7.89 -8.13
N PHE A 103 -2.51 6.83 -8.93
CA PHE A 103 -1.19 6.30 -9.28
C PHE A 103 -0.37 7.27 -10.12
N ALA A 104 -0.99 7.98 -11.07
CA ALA A 104 -0.32 9.02 -11.84
C ALA A 104 0.19 10.15 -10.94
N SER A 105 -0.60 10.58 -9.93
CA SER A 105 -0.14 11.58 -8.97
C SER A 105 1.02 11.06 -8.10
N ALA A 106 1.00 9.78 -7.70
CA ALA A 106 2.11 9.15 -6.99
C ALA A 106 3.41 9.18 -7.80
N VAL A 107 3.34 8.96 -9.12
CA VAL A 107 4.50 9.08 -10.02
C VAL A 107 5.04 10.50 -10.03
N VAL A 108 4.16 11.51 -10.19
CA VAL A 108 4.55 12.93 -10.18
C VAL A 108 5.21 13.33 -8.86
N ILE A 109 4.66 12.89 -7.72
CA ILE A 109 5.26 13.08 -6.40
C ILE A 109 6.64 12.41 -6.33
N GLY A 110 6.75 11.19 -6.84
CA GLY A 110 7.99 10.43 -6.92
C GLY A 110 9.10 11.12 -7.72
N LEU A 111 8.76 11.92 -8.75
CA LEU A 111 9.75 12.65 -9.54
C LEU A 111 10.58 13.62 -8.68
N TYR A 112 9.97 14.31 -7.73
CA TYR A 112 10.72 15.16 -6.80
C TYR A 112 11.69 14.34 -5.95
N LEU A 113 11.27 13.17 -5.46
CA LEU A 113 12.14 12.28 -4.69
C LEU A 113 13.29 11.73 -5.55
N VAL A 114 13.08 11.51 -6.85
CA VAL A 114 14.14 11.15 -7.80
C VAL A 114 15.12 12.29 -7.99
N VAL A 115 14.66 13.55 -8.13
CA VAL A 115 15.55 14.71 -8.24
C VAL A 115 16.42 14.85 -6.98
N ARG A 116 15.85 14.57 -5.81
CA ARG A 116 16.51 14.64 -4.50
C ARG A 116 17.49 13.48 -4.26
N GLY A 117 17.00 12.25 -4.40
CA GLY A 117 17.69 11.02 -4.02
C GLY A 117 18.41 10.30 -5.17
N GLY A 118 18.24 10.75 -6.41
CA GLY A 118 18.92 10.19 -7.57
C GLY A 118 18.47 8.77 -7.94
N TRP A 119 19.37 8.02 -8.59
CA TRP A 119 19.07 6.72 -9.19
C TRP A 119 18.56 5.64 -8.21
N PRO A 120 18.94 5.59 -6.92
CA PRO A 120 18.40 4.57 -6.00
C PRO A 120 16.88 4.66 -5.84
N VAL A 121 16.32 5.88 -5.91
CA VAL A 121 14.87 6.09 -5.86
C VAL A 121 14.19 5.54 -7.12
N VAL A 122 14.82 5.70 -8.29
CA VAL A 122 14.34 5.11 -9.56
C VAL A 122 14.37 3.58 -9.47
N ALA A 123 15.48 3.01 -9.01
CA ALA A 123 15.62 1.57 -8.85
C ALA A 123 14.56 1.00 -7.89
N LEU A 124 14.33 1.66 -6.75
CA LEU A 124 13.31 1.28 -5.78
C LEU A 124 11.89 1.37 -6.37
N GLY A 125 11.60 2.44 -7.13
CA GLY A 125 10.32 2.61 -7.82
C GLY A 125 10.05 1.50 -8.84
N LEU A 126 11.02 1.21 -9.71
CA LEU A 126 10.91 0.13 -10.70
C LEU A 126 10.77 -1.24 -10.04
N ALA A 127 11.54 -1.51 -8.98
CA ALA A 127 11.43 -2.74 -8.19
C ALA A 127 10.04 -2.87 -7.56
N SER A 128 9.47 -1.77 -7.06
CA SER A 128 8.12 -1.73 -6.47
C SER A 128 7.03 -2.02 -7.50
N VAL A 129 7.15 -1.49 -8.71
CA VAL A 129 6.22 -1.78 -9.82
C VAL A 129 6.33 -3.26 -10.24
N ALA A 130 7.54 -3.77 -10.44
CA ALA A 130 7.76 -5.15 -10.82
C ALA A 130 7.23 -6.14 -9.75
N ALA A 131 7.45 -5.81 -8.47
CA ALA A 131 6.98 -6.63 -7.38
C ALA A 131 5.46 -6.54 -7.19
N GLY A 132 4.86 -5.36 -7.36
CA GLY A 132 3.40 -5.19 -7.35
C GLY A 132 2.73 -6.03 -8.44
N TYR A 133 3.28 -6.03 -9.65
CA TYR A 133 2.82 -6.92 -10.73
C TYR A 133 2.98 -8.39 -10.38
N SER A 134 4.11 -8.79 -9.80
CA SER A 134 4.35 -10.18 -9.37
C SER A 134 3.50 -10.61 -8.18
N TYR A 135 3.01 -9.65 -7.38
CA TYR A 135 2.22 -9.93 -6.17
C TYR A 135 0.80 -10.40 -6.52
N THR A 136 0.13 -9.74 -7.46
CA THR A 136 -1.26 -10.04 -7.87
C THR A 136 -1.41 -10.60 -9.28
N GLY A 137 -0.39 -10.46 -10.13
CA GLY A 137 -0.41 -10.83 -11.54
C GLY A 137 0.60 -11.92 -11.92
N GLY A 138 0.56 -12.33 -13.20
CA GLY A 138 1.39 -13.40 -13.74
C GLY A 138 0.85 -14.82 -13.46
N PRO A 139 1.53 -15.86 -13.98
CA PRO A 139 1.05 -17.25 -13.93
C PRO A 139 1.12 -17.88 -12.52
N LYS A 140 1.87 -17.29 -11.58
CA LYS A 140 2.00 -17.70 -10.18
C LYS A 140 2.17 -16.48 -9.27
N PRO A 141 1.08 -15.79 -8.90
CA PRO A 141 1.17 -14.59 -8.05
C PRO A 141 1.80 -14.92 -6.70
N LEU A 142 2.65 -14.04 -6.17
CA LEU A 142 3.34 -14.26 -4.89
C LEU A 142 2.36 -14.49 -3.73
N ALA A 143 1.20 -13.82 -3.78
CA ALA A 143 0.12 -14.00 -2.81
C ALA A 143 -0.49 -15.41 -2.79
N TYR A 144 -0.30 -16.20 -3.86
CA TYR A 144 -0.84 -17.56 -3.99
C TYR A 144 0.17 -18.65 -3.64
N VAL A 145 1.43 -18.29 -3.40
CA VAL A 145 2.52 -19.23 -3.10
C VAL A 145 3.14 -19.03 -1.70
N GLY A 146 2.48 -18.26 -0.83
CA GLY A 146 2.93 -18.03 0.56
C GLY A 146 4.09 -17.05 0.71
N LEU A 147 4.38 -16.22 -0.31
CA LEU A 147 5.45 -15.22 -0.27
C LEU A 147 4.95 -13.81 0.06
N GLY A 148 3.70 -13.69 0.52
CA GLY A 148 3.09 -12.41 0.80
C GLY A 148 3.72 -11.66 1.97
N ASP A 149 4.10 -12.38 3.03
CA ASP A 149 4.76 -11.80 4.20
C ASP A 149 6.13 -11.20 3.85
N LEU A 150 6.93 -11.91 3.04
CA LEU A 150 8.21 -11.41 2.57
C LEU A 150 8.06 -10.15 1.72
N PHE A 151 7.05 -10.12 0.84
CA PHE A 151 6.72 -8.92 0.07
C PHE A 151 6.39 -7.74 1.00
N VAL A 152 5.53 -7.97 2.00
CA VAL A 152 5.15 -6.91 2.95
C VAL A 152 6.36 -6.43 3.75
N LEU A 153 7.22 -7.32 4.24
CA LEU A 153 8.44 -6.95 4.94
C LEU A 153 9.36 -6.06 4.07
N ILE A 154 9.56 -6.42 2.80
CA ILE A 154 10.42 -5.67 1.89
C ILE A 154 9.84 -4.29 1.62
N PHE A 155 8.56 -4.18 1.26
CA PHE A 155 8.00 -2.92 0.78
C PHE A 155 7.46 -2.01 1.89
N PHE A 156 6.76 -2.55 2.88
CA PHE A 156 6.23 -1.78 3.99
C PHE A 156 7.25 -1.60 5.13
N GLY A 157 8.27 -2.47 5.20
CA GLY A 157 9.39 -2.34 6.12
C GLY A 157 10.58 -1.63 5.50
N PHE A 158 11.44 -2.37 4.79
CA PHE A 158 12.73 -1.85 4.32
C PHE A 158 12.58 -0.70 3.33
N ALA A 159 11.84 -0.87 2.24
CA ALA A 159 11.68 0.15 1.21
C ALA A 159 11.07 1.43 1.77
N ALA A 160 10.00 1.33 2.56
CA ALA A 160 9.32 2.49 3.13
C ALA A 160 10.16 3.21 4.20
N VAL A 161 10.74 2.50 5.17
CA VAL A 161 11.54 3.12 6.25
C VAL A 161 12.89 3.61 5.72
N VAL A 162 13.67 2.74 5.08
CA VAL A 162 15.02 3.06 4.58
C VAL A 162 14.92 4.06 3.44
N GLY A 163 13.94 3.91 2.54
CA GLY A 163 13.71 4.88 1.46
C GLY A 163 13.35 6.26 2.00
N THR A 164 12.49 6.36 3.01
CA THR A 164 12.13 7.64 3.65
C THR A 164 13.33 8.29 4.34
N TYR A 165 14.16 7.50 5.03
CA TYR A 165 15.40 8.01 5.61
C TYR A 165 16.36 8.49 4.51
N TYR A 166 16.55 7.68 3.47
CA TYR A 166 17.47 7.95 2.37
C TYR A 166 17.14 9.24 1.62
N VAL A 167 15.87 9.51 1.28
CA VAL A 167 15.52 10.75 0.57
C VAL A 167 15.72 12.02 1.42
N GLN A 168 15.84 11.87 2.74
CA GLN A 168 16.16 12.97 3.66
C GLN A 168 17.67 13.11 3.85
N ALA A 169 18.34 12.03 4.25
CA ALA A 169 19.74 12.00 4.65
C ALA A 169 20.74 11.74 3.50
N LEU A 170 20.27 11.30 2.34
CA LEU A 170 21.06 10.92 1.16
C LEU A 170 22.10 9.82 1.39
N THR A 171 21.94 9.08 2.48
CA THR A 171 22.73 7.91 2.88
C THR A 171 21.82 6.91 3.58
N THR A 172 22.36 5.76 3.97
CA THR A 172 21.66 4.81 4.84
C THR A 172 22.52 4.49 6.06
N CYS A 173 21.89 4.07 7.14
CA CYS A 173 22.57 3.63 8.35
C CYS A 173 21.96 2.31 8.85
N PRO A 174 22.69 1.50 9.65
CA PRO A 174 22.18 0.24 10.18
C PRO A 174 20.87 0.39 10.98
N ALA A 175 20.70 1.50 11.69
CA ALA A 175 19.47 1.78 12.44
C ALA A 175 18.23 1.85 11.54
N ALA A 176 18.34 2.44 10.34
CA ALA A 176 17.23 2.49 9.38
C ALA A 176 16.78 1.10 8.95
N TRP A 177 17.73 0.17 8.75
CA TRP A 177 17.43 -1.22 8.39
C TRP A 177 16.79 -1.99 9.54
N TRP A 178 17.28 -1.84 10.77
CA TRP A 178 16.65 -2.46 11.95
C TRP A 178 15.24 -1.95 12.21
N LEU A 179 15.02 -0.64 12.07
CA LEU A 179 13.68 -0.05 12.14
C LEU A 179 12.79 -0.55 11.01
N GLY A 180 13.33 -0.69 9.79
CA GLY A 180 12.64 -1.28 8.65
C GLY A 180 12.19 -2.72 8.91
N LEU A 181 13.04 -3.54 9.51
CA LEU A 181 12.69 -4.90 9.93
C LEU A 181 11.57 -4.89 10.97
N GLY A 182 11.66 -4.01 11.99
CA GLY A 182 10.66 -3.90 13.04
C GLY A 182 9.28 -3.48 12.50
N VAL A 183 9.24 -2.42 11.69
CA VAL A 183 7.99 -1.95 11.08
C VAL A 183 7.43 -2.99 10.10
N GLY A 184 8.28 -3.61 9.28
CA GLY A 184 7.86 -4.65 8.36
C GLY A 184 7.31 -5.89 9.06
N ALA A 185 7.88 -6.28 10.21
CA ALA A 185 7.35 -7.37 11.04
C ALA A 185 5.95 -7.06 11.59
N LEU A 186 5.67 -5.81 11.98
CA LEU A 186 4.33 -5.39 12.37
C LEU A 186 3.36 -5.45 11.17
N SER A 187 3.80 -5.05 9.98
CA SER A 187 3.01 -5.17 8.76
C SER A 187 2.72 -6.63 8.38
N MET A 188 3.70 -7.53 8.56
CA MET A 188 3.48 -8.98 8.40
C MET A 188 2.45 -9.49 9.40
N ALA A 189 2.50 -9.07 10.67
CA ALA A 189 1.50 -9.46 11.66
C ALA A 189 0.08 -9.03 11.25
N ILE A 190 -0.08 -7.82 10.68
CA ILE A 190 -1.36 -7.36 10.12
C ILE A 190 -1.80 -8.28 8.97
N LEU A 191 -0.89 -8.64 8.06
CA LEU A 191 -1.20 -9.55 6.96
C LEU A 191 -1.60 -10.94 7.48
N ALA A 192 -0.86 -11.49 8.45
CA ALA A 192 -1.14 -12.78 9.05
C ALA A 192 -2.54 -12.85 9.68
N VAL A 193 -2.98 -11.77 10.36
CA VAL A 193 -4.35 -11.69 10.89
C VAL A 193 -5.40 -11.66 9.77
N ASN A 194 -5.15 -10.94 8.68
CA ASN A 194 -6.05 -10.95 7.52
C ASN A 194 -6.11 -12.33 6.86
N ASN A 195 -4.96 -12.96 6.67
CA ASN A 195 -4.79 -14.30 6.14
C ASN A 195 -5.54 -15.34 6.97
N LEU A 196 -5.44 -15.26 8.31
CA LEU A 196 -6.17 -16.16 9.21
C LEU A 196 -7.69 -15.98 9.12
N ARG A 197 -8.17 -14.73 8.99
CA ARG A 197 -9.59 -14.44 8.78
C ARG A 197 -10.11 -15.06 7.49
N ASP A 198 -9.31 -15.00 6.43
CA ASP A 198 -9.72 -15.36 5.08
C ASP A 198 -9.33 -16.81 4.71
N VAL A 199 -8.83 -17.62 5.66
CA VAL A 199 -8.27 -18.96 5.42
C VAL A 199 -9.23 -19.92 4.68
N VAL A 200 -10.53 -19.89 5.02
CA VAL A 200 -11.53 -20.77 4.41
C VAL A 200 -11.81 -20.36 2.96
N THR A 201 -11.98 -19.06 2.73
CA THR A 201 -12.23 -18.51 1.39
C THR A 201 -10.99 -18.60 0.49
N ASP A 202 -9.80 -18.42 1.06
CA ASP A 202 -8.52 -18.51 0.36
C ASP A 202 -8.23 -19.96 -0.08
N ALA A 203 -8.50 -20.93 0.80
CA ALA A 203 -8.36 -22.36 0.46
C ALA A 203 -9.30 -22.76 -0.69
N ALA A 204 -10.54 -22.26 -0.70
CA ALA A 204 -11.49 -22.50 -1.78
C ALA A 204 -11.03 -21.88 -3.12
N ALA A 205 -10.29 -20.78 -3.08
CA ALA A 205 -9.70 -20.12 -4.24
C ALA A 205 -8.32 -20.69 -4.65
N GLY A 206 -7.83 -21.74 -3.99
CA GLY A 206 -6.53 -22.35 -4.25
C GLY A 206 -5.32 -21.51 -3.82
N LYS A 207 -5.53 -20.50 -2.98
CA LYS A 207 -4.49 -19.62 -2.45
C LYS A 207 -3.81 -20.30 -1.26
N ARG A 208 -2.47 -20.24 -1.22
CA ARG A 208 -1.67 -20.68 -0.07
C ARG A 208 -1.42 -19.49 0.84
N THR A 209 -2.18 -19.48 1.92
CA THR A 209 -2.24 -18.44 2.93
C THR A 209 -1.59 -18.90 4.22
#